data_AF-A0AAJ6B6V2-F1
#
_entry.id   AF-A0AAJ6B6V2-F1
#
_cell.length_a   1.000
_cell.length_b   1.000
_cell.length_c   1.000
_cell.angle_alpha   90.00
_cell.angle_beta   90.00
_cell.angle_gamma   90.00
#
_symmetry.space_group_name_H-M   'P 1'
#
loop_
_entity.id
_entity.type
_entity.pdbx_description
1 polymer ?
#
loop_
_entity_poly.entity_id
_entity_poly.type
_entity_poly.pdbx_seq_one_letter_code
_entity_poly.pdbx_strand_id
1 'polypeptide(L)'
;MLQQSRRKQDSFEMFETGYQLKQSTEELMRVKLMMKLETLIEEHFREQKSRKFYAAVLKTDLFVLEGLSKEILDASINQLLADRQQQETIKMVLDWTLSIKEISYTLGFKSQSGFSAYFKRVTGLSPLAFRRR
;
A
#
# COMPACT_ATOMS: atom_id res chain seq x y z
N MET A 1 -1.05 2.32 -59.11
CA MET A 1 -1.65 1.50 -58.02
C MET A 1 -0.72 1.32 -56.80
N LEU A 2 0.61 1.49 -56.90
CA LEU A 2 1.54 1.24 -55.78
C LEU A 2 1.53 2.29 -54.63
N GLN A 3 1.08 3.53 -54.85
CA GLN A 3 1.03 4.57 -53.81
C GLN A 3 -0.13 4.42 -52.81
N GLN A 4 -1.25 3.80 -53.20
CA GLN A 4 -2.40 3.59 -52.31
C GLN A 4 -2.17 2.44 -51.32
N SER A 5 -1.33 1.46 -51.69
CA SER A 5 -0.99 0.34 -50.81
C SER A 5 -0.03 0.77 -49.69
N ARG A 6 0.90 1.69 -49.98
CA ARG A 6 1.88 2.18 -49.01
C ARG A 6 1.25 3.14 -47.97
N ARG A 7 0.34 4.04 -48.40
CA ARG A 7 -0.40 4.93 -47.49
C ARG A 7 -1.30 4.20 -46.49
N LYS A 8 -1.90 3.07 -46.88
CA LYS A 8 -2.75 2.28 -45.97
C LYS A 8 -1.92 1.57 -44.90
N GLN A 9 -0.69 1.17 -45.24
CA GLN A 9 0.24 0.53 -44.31
C GLN A 9 0.83 1.53 -43.30
N ASP A 10 1.25 2.71 -43.76
CA ASP A 10 1.71 3.79 -42.88
C ASP A 10 0.60 4.26 -41.92
N SER A 11 -0.64 4.35 -42.42
CA SER A 11 -1.81 4.70 -41.61
C SER A 11 -2.16 3.65 -40.55
N PHE A 12 -1.91 2.37 -40.82
CA PHE A 12 -2.15 1.27 -39.89
C PHE A 12 -1.05 1.19 -38.82
N GLU A 13 0.22 1.32 -39.20
CA GLU A 13 1.35 1.36 -38.27
C GLU A 13 1.28 2.55 -37.31
N MET A 14 0.83 3.72 -37.77
CA MET A 14 0.58 4.87 -36.88
C MET A 14 -0.57 4.63 -35.90
N PHE A 15 -1.61 3.91 -36.33
CA PHE A 15 -2.74 3.55 -35.48
C PHE A 15 -2.34 2.50 -34.42
N GLU A 16 -1.60 1.47 -34.81
CA GLU A 16 -1.05 0.47 -33.88
C GLU A 16 -0.08 1.12 -32.89
N THR A 17 0.85 1.95 -33.36
CA THR A 17 1.81 2.64 -32.48
C THR A 17 1.10 3.55 -31.48
N GLY A 18 0.08 4.30 -31.93
CA GLY A 18 -0.74 5.13 -31.05
C GLY A 18 -1.53 4.32 -30.01
N TYR A 19 -2.05 3.15 -30.40
CA TYR A 19 -2.75 2.24 -29.48
C TYR A 19 -1.81 1.66 -28.42
N GLN A 20 -0.62 1.19 -28.82
CA GLN A 20 0.40 0.66 -27.90
C GLN A 20 0.91 1.73 -26.93
N LEU A 21 1.16 2.95 -27.41
CA LEU A 21 1.56 4.09 -26.55
C LEU A 21 0.47 4.43 -25.54
N LYS A 22 -0.81 4.41 -25.94
CA LYS A 22 -1.93 4.68 -25.04
C LYS A 22 -2.04 3.62 -23.94
N GLN A 23 -1.96 2.34 -24.29
CA GLN A 23 -1.95 1.25 -23.29
C GLN A 23 -0.77 1.34 -22.32
N SER A 24 0.43 1.61 -22.83
CA SER A 24 1.62 1.82 -22.00
C SER A 24 1.47 3.01 -21.03
N THR A 25 0.85 4.09 -21.50
CA THR A 25 0.61 5.28 -20.67
C THR A 25 -0.42 4.99 -19.56
N GLU A 26 -1.50 4.27 -19.87
CA GLU A 26 -2.50 3.85 -18.88
C GLU A 26 -1.87 2.98 -17.79
N GLU A 27 -1.06 1.99 -18.16
CA GLU A 27 -0.36 1.12 -17.20
C GLU A 27 0.58 1.93 -16.29
N LEU A 28 1.35 2.86 -16.87
CA LEU A 28 2.22 3.74 -16.09
C LEU A 28 1.43 4.60 -15.09
N MET A 29 0.23 5.08 -15.46
CA MET A 29 -0.62 5.86 -14.56
C MET A 29 -1.13 5.00 -13.38
N ARG A 30 -1.47 3.74 -13.63
CA ARG A 30 -1.92 2.79 -12.58
C ARG A 30 -0.81 2.52 -11.58
N VAL A 31 0.41 2.22 -12.05
CA VAL A 31 1.59 2.04 -11.19
C VAL A 31 1.88 3.31 -10.39
N LYS A 32 1.87 4.48 -11.03
CA LYS A 32 2.07 5.77 -10.33
C LYS A 32 1.00 6.03 -9.28
N LEU A 33 -0.25 5.62 -9.49
CA LEU A 33 -1.32 5.73 -8.51
C LEU A 33 -1.04 4.84 -7.28
N MET A 34 -0.56 3.61 -7.49
CA MET A 34 -0.19 2.70 -6.40
C MET A 34 1.00 3.21 -5.60
N MET A 35 2.04 3.74 -6.25
CA MET A 35 3.18 4.36 -5.55
C MET A 35 2.72 5.54 -4.66
N LYS A 36 1.75 6.34 -5.13
CA LYS A 36 1.17 7.42 -4.33
C LYS A 36 0.35 6.88 -3.16
N LEU A 37 -0.38 5.78 -3.35
CA LEU A 37 -1.11 5.12 -2.26
C LEU A 37 -0.14 4.67 -1.16
N GLU A 38 0.94 3.98 -1.51
CA GLU A 38 1.96 3.53 -0.54
C GLU A 38 2.58 4.72 0.20
N THR A 39 2.90 5.80 -0.51
CA THR A 39 3.43 7.04 0.10
C THR A 39 2.44 7.63 1.11
N LEU A 40 1.16 7.75 0.75
CA LEU A 40 0.14 8.26 1.66
C LEU A 40 -0.06 7.35 2.88
N ILE A 41 0.03 6.03 2.70
CA ILE A 41 -0.05 5.08 3.81
C ILE A 41 1.13 5.31 4.76
N GLU A 42 2.35 5.43 4.26
CA GLU A 42 3.53 5.71 5.08
C GLU A 42 3.35 6.99 5.92
N GLU A 43 2.81 8.04 5.32
CA GLU A 43 2.62 9.34 5.96
C GLU A 43 1.47 9.34 6.97
N HIS A 44 0.37 8.64 6.68
CA HIS A 44 -0.89 8.84 7.39
C HIS A 44 -1.43 7.62 8.13
N PHE A 45 -0.80 6.43 8.05
CA PHE A 45 -1.36 5.21 8.64
C PHE A 45 -1.69 5.34 10.13
N ARG A 46 -0.97 6.17 10.90
CA ARG A 46 -1.19 6.34 12.35
C ARG A 46 -2.56 6.96 12.66
N GLU A 47 -2.96 7.95 11.88
CA GLU A 47 -4.15 8.77 12.11
C GLU A 47 -5.33 8.30 11.24
N GLN A 48 -5.04 7.83 10.03
CA GLN A 48 -6.04 7.53 9.01
C GLN A 48 -6.15 6.03 8.75
N LYS A 49 -7.14 5.40 9.38
CA LYS A 49 -7.42 3.95 9.25
C LYS A 49 -8.46 3.63 8.17
N SER A 50 -9.11 4.64 7.61
CA SER A 50 -10.20 4.46 6.66
C SER A 50 -9.68 4.43 5.24
N ARG A 51 -9.88 3.32 4.51
CA ARG A 51 -9.61 3.24 3.07
C ARG A 51 -10.32 4.34 2.25
N LYS A 52 -11.46 4.86 2.72
CA LYS A 52 -12.18 5.98 2.08
C LYS A 52 -11.36 7.27 2.09
N PHE A 53 -10.53 7.50 3.12
CA PHE A 53 -9.64 8.65 3.19
C PHE A 53 -8.64 8.63 2.02
N TYR A 54 -7.97 7.49 1.81
CA TYR A 54 -6.97 7.35 0.75
C TYR A 54 -7.57 7.52 -0.65
N ALA A 55 -8.75 6.94 -0.89
CA ALA A 55 -9.49 7.13 -2.14
C ALA A 55 -9.84 8.61 -2.39
N ALA A 56 -10.32 9.31 -1.35
CA ALA A 56 -10.64 10.73 -1.44
C ALA A 56 -9.41 11.60 -1.74
N VAL A 57 -8.29 11.37 -1.05
CA VAL A 57 -7.03 12.13 -1.25
C VAL A 57 -6.46 11.88 -2.64
N LEU A 58 -6.50 10.64 -3.12
CA LEU A 58 -6.05 10.26 -4.46
C LEU A 58 -7.03 10.63 -5.58
N LYS A 59 -8.22 11.16 -5.23
CA LYS A 59 -9.29 11.55 -6.17
C LYS A 59 -9.70 10.41 -7.09
N THR A 60 -9.84 9.21 -6.53
CA THR A 60 -10.25 8.01 -7.25
C THR A 60 -11.39 7.32 -6.50
N ASP A 61 -12.13 6.48 -7.21
CA ASP A 61 -13.16 5.67 -6.60
C ASP A 61 -12.52 4.56 -5.73
N LEU A 62 -13.16 4.26 -4.59
CA LEU A 62 -12.64 3.29 -3.65
C LEU A 62 -12.61 1.86 -4.23
N PHE A 63 -13.58 1.49 -5.06
CA PHE A 63 -13.60 0.18 -5.71
C PHE A 63 -12.46 0.06 -6.71
N VAL A 64 -12.20 1.13 -7.49
CA VAL A 64 -11.06 1.17 -8.42
C VAL A 64 -9.73 1.08 -7.68
N LEU A 65 -9.54 1.88 -6.62
CA LEU A 65 -8.30 1.86 -5.83
C LEU A 65 -8.07 0.49 -5.18
N GLU A 66 -9.11 -0.11 -4.63
CA GLU A 66 -9.08 -1.44 -4.03
C GLU A 66 -8.72 -2.52 -5.06
N GLY A 67 -9.31 -2.46 -6.25
CA GLY A 67 -9.02 -3.38 -7.35
C GLY A 67 -7.57 -3.30 -7.80
N LEU A 68 -7.08 -2.07 -8.05
CA LEU A 68 -5.69 -1.85 -8.45
C LEU A 68 -4.69 -2.26 -7.37
N SER A 69 -5.00 -1.99 -6.10
CA SER A 69 -4.16 -2.41 -4.97
C SER A 69 -3.98 -3.94 -4.97
N LYS A 70 -5.07 -4.68 -5.16
CA LYS A 70 -5.00 -6.15 -5.22
C LYS A 70 -4.29 -6.67 -6.46
N GLU A 71 -4.45 -6.00 -7.59
CA GLU A 71 -3.84 -6.43 -8.86
C GLU A 71 -2.33 -6.16 -8.89
N ILE A 72 -1.90 -5.00 -8.42
CA ILE A 72 -0.52 -4.52 -8.58
C ILE A 72 0.33 -4.78 -7.33
N LEU A 73 -0.25 -4.62 -6.14
CA LEU A 73 0.45 -4.78 -4.86
C LEU A 73 0.15 -6.11 -4.16
N ASP A 74 -0.68 -6.96 -4.76
CA ASP A 74 -1.14 -8.25 -4.21
C ASP A 74 -1.75 -8.14 -2.79
N ALA A 75 -2.32 -6.97 -2.48
CA ALA A 75 -2.86 -6.68 -1.16
C ALA A 75 -4.04 -5.71 -1.22
N SER A 76 -5.02 -5.90 -0.34
CA SER A 76 -6.05 -4.89 -0.07
C SER A 76 -5.47 -3.68 0.65
N ILE A 77 -6.14 -2.53 0.53
CA ILE A 77 -5.75 -1.30 1.25
C ILE A 77 -5.73 -1.52 2.76
N ASN A 78 -6.66 -2.33 3.28
CA ASN A 78 -6.69 -2.68 4.71
C ASN A 78 -5.51 -3.57 5.12
N GLN A 79 -5.07 -4.48 4.25
CA GLN A 79 -3.86 -5.28 4.50
C GLN A 79 -2.62 -4.38 4.52
N LEU A 80 -2.45 -3.49 3.53
CA LEU A 80 -1.34 -2.54 3.49
C LEU A 80 -1.28 -1.68 4.77
N LEU A 81 -2.42 -1.18 5.25
CA LEU A 81 -2.50 -0.43 6.50
C LEU A 81 -2.15 -1.27 7.73
N ALA A 82 -2.63 -2.52 7.79
CA ALA A 82 -2.35 -3.44 8.88
C ALA A 82 -0.87 -3.82 8.91
N ASP A 83 -0.28 -4.12 7.75
CA ASP A 83 1.13 -4.46 7.60
C ASP A 83 2.01 -3.29 8.01
N ARG A 84 1.69 -2.07 7.56
CA ARG A 84 2.43 -0.88 7.96
C ARG A 84 2.34 -0.61 9.47
N GLN A 85 1.17 -0.80 10.06
CA GLN A 85 0.97 -0.69 11.51
C GLN A 85 1.76 -1.76 12.27
N GLN A 86 1.84 -2.99 11.73
CA GLN A 86 2.61 -4.07 12.33
C GLN A 86 4.11 -3.79 12.24
N GLN A 87 4.62 -3.33 11.10
CA GLN A 87 6.00 -2.90 10.94
C GLN A 87 6.39 -1.81 11.95
N GLU A 88 5.52 -0.82 12.15
CA GLU A 88 5.74 0.22 13.15
C GLU A 88 5.80 -0.35 14.57
N THR A 89 4.85 -1.23 14.88
CA THR A 89 4.77 -1.88 16.19
C THR A 89 6.04 -2.67 16.47
N ILE A 90 6.55 -3.41 15.48
CA ILE A 90 7.81 -4.14 15.58
C ILE A 90 8.99 -3.17 15.78
N LYS A 91 9.06 -2.08 15.02
CA LYS A 91 10.09 -1.04 15.17
C LYS A 91 10.12 -0.47 16.59
N MET A 92 8.96 -0.10 17.13
CA MET A 92 8.84 0.38 18.51
C MET A 92 9.26 -0.69 19.53
N VAL A 93 8.89 -1.95 19.31
CA VAL A 93 9.33 -3.05 20.15
C VAL A 93 10.84 -3.23 20.05
N LEU A 94 11.50 -3.07 18.92
CA LEU A 94 12.95 -3.20 18.84
C LEU A 94 13.72 -2.00 19.43
N ASP A 95 13.05 -0.88 19.66
CA ASP A 95 13.64 0.28 20.34
C ASP A 95 13.75 0.06 21.86
N TRP A 96 14.98 -0.09 22.34
CA TRP A 96 15.29 -0.32 23.75
C TRP A 96 15.08 0.90 24.64
N THR A 97 14.95 2.10 24.07
CA THR A 97 14.67 3.32 24.83
C THR A 97 13.21 3.40 25.28
N LEU A 98 12.30 2.68 24.60
CA LEU A 98 10.89 2.61 24.95
C LEU A 98 10.60 1.42 25.84
N SER A 99 9.81 1.60 26.91
CA SER A 99 9.28 0.48 27.68
C SER A 99 8.10 -0.18 26.97
N ILE A 100 7.88 -1.48 27.21
CA ILE A 100 6.69 -2.20 26.68
C ILE A 100 5.38 -1.57 27.17
N LYS A 101 5.40 -0.93 28.36
CA LYS A 101 4.25 -0.20 28.90
C LYS A 101 3.94 1.04 28.07
N GLU A 102 4.93 1.88 27.78
CA GLU A 102 4.75 3.07 26.94
C GLU A 102 4.26 2.69 25.55
N ILE A 103 4.88 1.69 24.90
CA ILE A 103 4.47 1.20 23.59
C ILE A 103 3.01 0.77 23.61
N SER A 104 2.57 0.05 24.65
CA SER A 104 1.18 -0.39 24.77
C SER A 104 0.20 0.78 24.77
N TYR A 105 0.50 1.85 25.50
CA TYR A 105 -0.36 3.02 25.55
C TYR A 105 -0.32 3.83 24.26
N THR A 106 0.86 3.99 23.64
CA THR A 106 1.01 4.67 22.34
C THR A 106 0.19 3.97 21.25
N LEU A 107 0.10 2.65 21.30
CA LEU A 107 -0.70 1.85 20.36
C LEU A 107 -2.19 1.77 20.75
N GLY A 108 -2.61 2.46 21.81
CA GLY A 108 -4.01 2.55 22.24
C GLY A 108 -4.53 1.36 23.04
N PHE A 109 -3.65 0.48 23.53
CA PHE A 109 -4.06 -0.63 24.41
C PHE A 109 -4.36 -0.12 25.82
N LYS A 110 -5.43 -0.65 26.43
CA LYS A 110 -5.81 -0.34 27.82
C LYS A 110 -4.79 -0.84 28.85
N SER A 111 -3.98 -1.84 28.51
CA SER A 111 -2.97 -2.41 29.40
C SER A 111 -1.82 -3.05 28.62
N GLN A 112 -0.65 -3.10 29.27
CA GLN A 112 0.54 -3.78 28.77
C GLN A 112 0.30 -5.27 28.52
N SER A 113 -0.48 -5.93 29.38
CA SER A 113 -0.82 -7.35 29.22
C SER A 113 -1.68 -7.59 27.98
N GLY A 114 -2.63 -6.70 27.71
CA GLY A 114 -3.46 -6.75 26.50
C GLY A 114 -2.61 -6.63 25.23
N PHE A 115 -1.69 -5.67 25.19
CA PHE A 115 -0.72 -5.53 24.11
C PHE A 115 0.16 -6.77 23.97
N SER A 116 0.69 -7.30 25.07
CA SER A 116 1.59 -8.46 25.04
C SER A 116 0.91 -9.71 24.50
N ALA A 117 -0.36 -9.93 24.85
CA ALA A 117 -1.17 -11.03 24.31
C ALA A 117 -1.45 -10.85 22.81
N TYR A 118 -1.82 -9.65 22.38
CA TYR A 118 -1.98 -9.31 20.97
C TYR A 118 -0.69 -9.55 20.18
N PHE A 119 0.42 -8.98 20.63
CA PHE A 119 1.72 -9.06 19.94
C PHE A 119 2.20 -10.51 19.84
N LYS A 120 2.02 -11.31 20.89
CA LYS A 120 2.32 -12.75 20.86
C LYS A 120 1.46 -13.52 19.88
N ARG A 121 0.16 -13.19 19.78
CA ARG A 121 -0.73 -13.82 18.80
C ARG A 121 -0.30 -13.54 17.37
N VAL A 122 0.20 -12.33 17.09
CA VAL A 122 0.60 -11.91 15.74
C VAL A 122 2.01 -12.38 15.37
N THR A 123 2.95 -12.38 16.32
CA THR A 123 4.38 -12.63 16.05
C THR A 123 4.90 -13.99 16.57
N GLY A 124 4.09 -14.70 17.36
CA GLY A 124 4.50 -15.93 18.05
C GLY A 124 5.28 -15.71 19.36
N LEU A 125 5.79 -14.50 19.61
CA LEU A 125 6.65 -14.19 20.76
C LEU A 125 6.07 -13.05 21.61
N SER A 126 6.35 -13.04 22.92
CA SER A 126 6.05 -11.86 23.72
C SER A 126 6.94 -10.68 23.29
N PRO A 127 6.53 -9.42 23.50
CA PRO A 127 7.34 -8.27 23.12
C PRO A 127 8.77 -8.31 23.71
N LEU A 128 8.91 -8.73 24.97
CA LEU A 128 10.21 -8.89 25.63
C LEU A 128 11.04 -10.03 25.04
N ALA A 129 10.41 -11.16 24.70
CA ALA A 129 11.12 -12.27 24.05
C ALA A 129 11.57 -11.88 22.63
N PHE A 130 10.74 -11.14 21.91
CA PHE A 130 11.06 -10.63 20.58
C PHE A 130 12.25 -9.64 20.61
N ARG A 131 12.31 -8.76 21.61
CA ARG A 131 13.46 -7.85 21.82
C ARG A 131 14.79 -8.56 22.03
N ARG A 132 14.77 -9.71 22.70
CA ARG A 132 15.97 -10.44 23.14
C ARG A 132 16.50 -11.42 22.10
N ARG A 133 15.79 -11.58 20.99
CA ARG A 133 16.20 -12.40 19.86
C ARG A 133 17.07 -11.58 18.92
#